data_AF-X6LCJ8-F1
#
_entry.id   AF-X6LCJ8-F1
#
_cell.length_a   1.000
_cell.length_b   1.000
_cell.length_c   1.000
_cell.angle_alpha   90.00
_cell.angle_beta   90.00
_cell.angle_gamma   90.00
#
_symmetry.space_group_name_H-M   'P 1'
#
loop_
_entity.id
_entity.type
_entity.pdbx_description
1 polymer ?
#
loop_
_entity_poly.entity_id
_entity_poly.type
_entity_poly.pdbx_seq_one_letter_code
_entity_poly.pdbx_strand_id
1 'polypeptide(L)'
;MNVENSIKKKFDEGWDPFSFLTFRIFLLFEVCVRLKREGRHFIGLPKRMTFEQAYEKGVKELQIQLTTYWDYIIVEEFKHKCPDLMDDWSCNVVNRLVNLRLMSLNLCFELSLVVSYKGHCVYLSLCKTLDY
;
A
#
# COMPACT_ATOMS: atom_id res chain seq x y z
N MET A 1 -10.33 34.68 22.54
CA MET A 1 -9.78 34.04 21.33
C MET A 1 -10.90 33.15 20.77
N ASN A 2 -11.44 33.47 19.59
CA ASN A 2 -12.63 32.79 19.06
C ASN A 2 -12.24 31.36 18.60
N VAL A 3 -13.06 30.35 18.87
CA VAL A 3 -12.76 28.93 18.57
C VAL A 3 -12.46 28.73 17.08
N GLU A 4 -13.17 29.44 16.21
CA GLU A 4 -12.95 29.46 14.76
C GLU A 4 -11.53 29.90 14.36
N ASN A 5 -10.94 30.86 15.08
CA ASN A 5 -9.58 31.32 14.81
C ASN A 5 -8.52 30.31 15.29
N SER A 6 -8.84 29.48 16.30
CA SER A 6 -7.96 28.40 16.74
C SER A 6 -7.99 27.21 15.77
N ILE A 7 -9.15 26.93 15.19
CA ILE A 7 -9.33 25.86 14.20
C ILE A 7 -8.60 26.22 12.91
N LYS A 8 -8.76 27.46 12.41
CA LYS A 8 -8.02 27.95 11.23
C LYS A 8 -6.50 27.77 11.37
N LYS A 9 -5.94 28.22 12.50
CA LYS A 9 -4.49 28.15 12.76
C LYS A 9 -3.92 26.72 12.69
N LYS A 10 -4.71 25.72 13.10
CA LYS A 10 -4.30 24.30 13.09
C LYS A 10 -4.24 23.71 11.67
N PHE A 11 -5.03 24.24 10.75
CA PHE A 11 -5.03 23.79 9.35
C PHE A 11 -3.99 24.52 8.48
N ASP A 12 -3.43 25.63 8.97
CA ASP A 12 -2.40 26.41 8.28
C ASP A 12 -0.98 25.84 8.44
N GLU A 13 -0.75 24.89 9.37
CA GLU A 13 0.57 24.25 9.61
C GLU A 13 0.97 23.21 8.55
N GLY A 14 0.19 23.11 7.47
CA GLY A 14 0.38 22.10 6.43
C GLY A 14 -0.20 20.75 6.84
N TRP A 15 -0.64 19.98 5.86
CA TRP A 15 -1.07 18.60 6.10
C TRP A 15 0.14 17.69 6.18
N ASP A 16 0.23 16.85 7.22
CA ASP A 16 1.16 15.71 7.25
C ASP A 16 0.53 14.55 6.46
N PRO A 17 0.91 14.36 5.18
CA PRO A 17 0.27 13.38 4.31
C PRO A 17 0.59 11.96 4.78
N PHE A 18 1.74 11.76 5.42
CA PHE A 18 2.19 10.47 5.92
C PHE A 18 1.29 9.98 7.04
N SER A 19 1.12 10.77 8.11
CA SER A 19 0.25 10.39 9.23
C SER A 19 -1.20 10.16 8.78
N PHE A 20 -1.68 10.96 7.83
CA PHE A 20 -3.03 10.80 7.29
C PHE A 20 -3.20 9.50 6.50
N LEU A 21 -2.26 9.17 5.61
CA LEU A 21 -2.26 7.91 4.84
C LEU A 21 -2.18 6.69 5.77
N THR A 22 -1.28 6.73 6.76
CA THR A 22 -1.14 5.67 7.76
C THR A 22 -2.44 5.43 8.52
N PHE A 23 -3.07 6.49 9.03
CA PHE A 23 -4.33 6.38 9.75
C PHE A 23 -5.43 5.77 8.88
N ARG A 24 -5.54 6.21 7.62
CA ARG A 24 -6.54 5.69 6.67
C ARG A 24 -6.33 4.20 6.37
N ILE A 25 -5.07 3.76 6.18
CA ILE A 25 -4.74 2.34 5.98
C ILE A 25 -5.18 1.50 7.18
N PHE A 26 -4.83 1.91 8.40
CA PHE A 26 -5.20 1.16 9.61
C PHE A 26 -6.71 1.07 9.78
N LEU A 27 -7.43 2.17 9.56
CA LEU A 27 -8.89 2.18 9.64
C LEU A 27 -9.52 1.23 8.61
N LEU A 28 -9.06 1.28 7.35
CA LEU A 28 -9.55 0.38 6.30
C LEU A 28 -9.23 -1.09 6.59
N PHE A 29 -8.02 -1.36 7.07
CA PHE A 29 -7.61 -2.71 7.46
C PHE A 29 -8.49 -3.24 8.59
N GLU A 30 -8.73 -2.45 9.64
CA GLU A 30 -9.60 -2.81 10.74
C GLU A 30 -11.02 -3.12 10.26
N VAL A 31 -11.59 -2.27 9.40
CA VAL A 31 -12.91 -2.49 8.80
C VAL A 31 -12.94 -3.80 8.01
N CYS A 32 -11.91 -4.07 7.19
CA CYS A 32 -11.82 -5.33 6.43
C CYS A 32 -11.71 -6.55 7.35
N VAL A 33 -10.96 -6.46 8.45
CA VAL A 33 -10.85 -7.54 9.45
C VAL A 33 -12.18 -7.78 10.16
N ARG A 34 -12.86 -6.73 10.60
CA ARG A 34 -14.17 -6.82 11.25
C ARG A 34 -15.21 -7.41 10.30
N LEU A 35 -15.26 -6.94 9.05
CA LEU A 35 -16.08 -7.52 7.99
C LEU A 35 -15.79 -9.02 7.87
N LYS A 36 -14.53 -9.42 7.71
CA LYS A 36 -14.16 -10.83 7.56
C LYS A 36 -14.55 -11.70 8.76
N ARG A 37 -14.50 -11.17 9.98
CA ARG A 37 -14.86 -11.88 11.22
C ARG A 37 -16.37 -12.00 11.42
N GLU A 38 -17.11 -10.93 11.19
CA GLU A 38 -18.56 -10.87 11.43
C GLU A 38 -19.37 -11.38 10.22
N GLY A 39 -18.77 -11.41 9.04
CA GLY A 39 -19.38 -11.89 7.81
C GLY A 39 -20.69 -11.15 7.50
N ARG A 40 -21.78 -11.92 7.33
CA ARG A 40 -23.11 -11.36 7.05
C ARG A 40 -23.76 -10.65 8.25
N HIS A 41 -23.20 -10.78 9.45
CA HIS A 41 -23.72 -10.16 10.66
C HIS A 41 -23.16 -8.76 10.93
N PHE A 42 -22.32 -8.23 10.03
CA PHE A 42 -21.75 -6.89 10.18
C PHE A 42 -22.85 -5.82 10.11
N ILE A 43 -23.15 -5.20 11.25
CA ILE A 43 -24.24 -4.22 11.43
C ILE A 43 -24.00 -2.91 10.64
N GLY A 44 -22.77 -2.68 10.18
CA GLY A 44 -22.38 -1.48 9.43
C GLY A 44 -22.50 -1.58 7.90
N LEU A 45 -23.05 -2.68 7.35
CA LEU A 45 -23.19 -2.83 5.89
C LEU A 45 -24.25 -1.86 5.33
N PRO A 46 -23.96 -1.12 4.24
CA PRO A 46 -24.97 -0.32 3.57
C PRO A 46 -26.15 -1.18 3.09
N LYS A 47 -27.38 -0.68 3.22
CA LYS A 47 -28.65 -1.40 2.92
C LYS A 47 -28.75 -2.06 1.53
N ARG A 48 -27.85 -1.77 0.59
CA ARG A 48 -27.84 -2.28 -0.79
C ARG A 48 -26.54 -2.99 -1.19
N MET A 49 -25.65 -3.27 -0.24
CA MET A 49 -24.34 -3.84 -0.52
C MET A 49 -24.23 -5.22 0.15
N THR A 50 -23.81 -6.24 -0.60
CA THR A 50 -23.55 -7.55 -0.01
C THR A 50 -22.23 -7.54 0.77
N PHE A 51 -22.06 -8.53 1.65
CA PHE A 51 -20.80 -8.76 2.34
C PHE A 51 -19.63 -8.93 1.35
N GLU A 52 -19.76 -9.76 0.32
CA GLU A 52 -18.68 -9.98 -0.65
C GLU A 52 -18.30 -8.68 -1.37
N GLN A 53 -19.28 -7.90 -1.81
CA GLN A 53 -19.03 -6.62 -2.48
C GLN A 53 -18.32 -5.63 -1.57
N ALA A 54 -18.74 -5.53 -0.31
CA ALA A 54 -18.13 -4.62 0.66
C ALA A 54 -16.69 -5.02 0.99
N TYR A 55 -16.45 -6.32 1.17
CA TYR A 55 -15.12 -6.85 1.42
C TYR A 55 -14.20 -6.67 0.21
N GLU A 56 -14.65 -7.01 -1.00
CA GLU A 56 -13.87 -6.83 -2.23
C GLU A 56 -13.50 -5.36 -2.45
N LYS A 57 -14.46 -4.44 -2.29
CA LYS A 57 -14.21 -3.00 -2.39
C LYS A 57 -13.22 -2.52 -1.32
N GLY A 58 -13.37 -2.99 -0.08
CA GLY A 58 -12.47 -2.66 1.03
C GLY A 58 -11.04 -3.12 0.77
N VAL A 59 -10.86 -4.35 0.26
CA VAL A 59 -9.55 -4.90 -0.09
C VAL A 59 -8.91 -4.13 -1.25
N LYS A 60 -9.67 -3.80 -2.31
CA LYS A 60 -9.17 -2.99 -3.44
C LYS A 60 -8.71 -1.60 -2.97
N GLU A 61 -9.52 -0.94 -2.14
CA GLU A 61 -9.17 0.36 -1.58
C GLU A 61 -7.93 0.27 -0.67
N LEU A 62 -7.85 -0.75 0.18
CA LEU A 62 -6.69 -0.99 1.03
C LEU A 62 -5.42 -1.20 0.20
N GLN A 63 -5.50 -1.97 -0.89
CA GLN A 63 -4.39 -2.16 -1.82
C GLN A 63 -3.95 -0.83 -2.44
N ILE A 64 -4.88 0.01 -2.91
CA ILE A 64 -4.57 1.33 -3.44
C ILE A 64 -3.86 2.19 -2.40
N GLN A 65 -4.40 2.26 -1.17
CA GLN A 65 -3.79 3.05 -0.10
C GLN A 65 -2.38 2.57 0.26
N LEU A 66 -2.17 1.25 0.34
CA LEU A 66 -0.86 0.67 0.60
C LEU A 66 0.14 1.02 -0.51
N THR A 67 -0.27 0.93 -1.77
CA THR A 67 0.57 1.33 -2.91
C THR A 67 0.91 2.82 -2.84
N THR A 68 -0.08 3.69 -2.60
CA THR A 68 0.15 5.14 -2.44
C THR A 68 1.12 5.46 -1.30
N TYR A 69 0.99 4.76 -0.17
CA TYR A 69 1.90 4.91 0.96
C TYR A 69 3.33 4.46 0.63
N TRP A 70 3.47 3.36 -0.09
CA TRP A 70 4.77 2.90 -0.58
C TRP A 70 5.39 3.88 -1.58
N ASP A 71 4.61 4.40 -2.54
CA ASP A 71 5.07 5.41 -3.49
C ASP A 71 5.54 6.67 -2.77
N TYR A 72 4.81 7.12 -1.76
CA TYR A 72 5.21 8.24 -0.92
C TYR A 72 6.55 7.98 -0.21
N ILE A 73 6.70 6.82 0.45
CA ILE A 73 7.98 6.47 1.10
C ILE A 73 9.13 6.45 0.10
N ILE A 74 8.91 5.89 -1.09
CA ILE A 74 9.94 5.82 -2.12
C ILE A 74 10.37 7.23 -2.56
N VAL A 75 9.41 8.10 -2.86
CA VAL A 75 9.67 9.43 -3.43
C VAL A 75 10.17 10.43 -2.40
N GLU A 76 9.56 10.47 -1.21
CA GLU A 76 9.82 11.51 -0.21
C GLU A 76 10.83 11.07 0.86
N GLU A 77 10.88 9.78 1.20
CA GLU A 77 11.74 9.31 2.27
C GLU A 77 13.03 8.69 1.72
N PHE A 78 12.93 7.67 0.86
CA PHE A 78 14.11 6.94 0.40
C PHE A 78 14.94 7.71 -0.62
N LYS A 79 14.33 8.42 -1.55
CA LYS A 79 15.08 9.26 -2.50
C LYS A 79 15.98 10.28 -1.79
N HIS A 80 15.51 10.84 -0.67
CA HIS A 80 16.24 11.86 0.07
C HIS A 80 17.21 11.29 1.11
N LYS A 81 16.84 10.21 1.80
CA LYS A 81 17.65 9.63 2.88
C LYS A 81 18.63 8.55 2.39
N CYS A 82 18.27 7.81 1.35
CA CYS A 82 19.00 6.64 0.86
C CYS A 82 18.93 6.53 -0.68
N PRO A 83 19.45 7.50 -1.45
CA PRO A 83 19.36 7.46 -2.92
C PRO A 83 19.99 6.20 -3.52
N ASP A 84 21.12 5.74 -2.98
CA ASP A 84 21.81 4.52 -3.44
C ASP A 84 20.90 3.27 -3.32
N LEU A 85 20.05 3.19 -2.29
CA LEU A 85 19.10 2.09 -2.11
C LEU A 85 18.07 2.04 -3.26
N MET A 86 17.67 3.19 -3.79
CA MET A 86 16.74 3.28 -4.91
C MET A 86 17.38 2.86 -6.23
N ASP A 87 18.63 3.27 -6.45
CA ASP A 87 19.41 2.85 -7.62
C ASP A 87 19.67 1.33 -7.59
N ASP A 88 20.11 0.81 -6.44
CA ASP A 88 20.30 -0.64 -6.23
C ASP A 88 19.00 -1.43 -6.42
N TRP A 89 17.87 -0.93 -5.89
CA TRP A 89 16.56 -1.55 -6.06
C TRP A 89 16.15 -1.57 -7.53
N SER A 90 16.25 -0.45 -8.23
CA SER A 90 15.88 -0.34 -9.64
C SER A 90 16.71 -1.29 -10.52
N CYS A 91 18.03 -1.36 -10.28
CA CYS A 91 18.94 -2.26 -10.97
C CYS A 91 18.58 -3.73 -10.71
N ASN A 92 18.25 -4.09 -9.46
CA ASN A 92 17.87 -5.44 -9.07
C ASN A 92 16.55 -5.87 -9.73
N VAL A 93 15.55 -4.98 -9.75
CA VAL A 93 14.27 -5.20 -10.43
C VAL A 93 14.48 -5.41 -11.93
N VAL A 94 15.20 -4.50 -12.61
CA VAL A 94 15.47 -4.59 -14.05
C VAL A 94 16.22 -5.89 -14.37
N ASN A 95 17.29 -6.21 -13.65
CA ASN A 95 18.06 -7.43 -13.87
C ASN A 95 17.18 -8.69 -13.74
N ARG A 96 16.36 -8.77 -12.68
CA ARG A 96 15.45 -9.92 -12.50
C ARG A 96 14.35 -9.97 -13.55
N LEU A 97 13.75 -8.85 -13.94
CA LEU A 97 12.73 -8.80 -15.00
C LEU A 97 13.30 -9.17 -16.38
N VAL A 98 14.52 -8.73 -16.70
CA VAL A 98 15.21 -9.09 -17.94
C VAL A 98 15.52 -10.59 -17.95
N ASN A 99 16.02 -11.14 -16.84
CA ASN A 99 16.29 -12.58 -16.71
C ASN A 99 15.02 -13.44 -16.67
N LEU A 100 13.90 -12.90 -16.15
CA LEU A 100 12.58 -13.55 -16.23
C LEU A 100 12.09 -13.69 -17.66
N ARG A 101 12.34 -12.68 -18.51
CA ARG A 101 11.96 -12.69 -19.94
C ARG A 101 12.66 -13.81 -20.72
N LEU A 102 13.78 -14.32 -20.19
CA LEU A 102 14.53 -15.44 -20.74
C LEU A 102 14.05 -16.81 -20.23
N MET A 103 13.20 -16.88 -19.18
CA MET A 103 12.94 -18.12 -18.45
C MET A 103 11.55 -18.77 -18.60
N SER A 104 10.47 -18.11 -19.05
CA SER A 104 9.18 -18.83 -19.16
C SER A 104 8.08 -18.13 -19.96
N LEU A 105 7.58 -18.84 -20.97
CA LEU A 105 6.19 -18.83 -21.41
C LEU A 105 5.38 -19.74 -20.47
N ASN A 106 4.28 -19.22 -19.92
CA ASN A 106 3.14 -19.96 -19.33
C ASN A 106 3.31 -20.58 -17.93
N LEU A 107 3.34 -19.77 -16.87
CA LEU A 107 2.70 -20.09 -15.57
C LEU A 107 2.68 -18.85 -14.65
N CYS A 108 1.68 -18.75 -13.78
CA CYS A 108 1.61 -17.77 -12.69
C CYS A 108 2.91 -17.84 -11.87
N PHE A 109 3.60 -16.71 -11.70
CA PHE A 109 4.86 -16.66 -10.96
C PHE A 109 4.85 -15.56 -9.92
N GLU A 110 5.35 -15.91 -8.72
CA GLU A 110 5.65 -14.99 -7.64
C GLU A 110 7.16 -14.75 -7.61
N LEU A 111 7.58 -13.49 -7.81
CA LEU A 111 8.97 -13.08 -7.72
C LEU A 111 9.18 -12.27 -6.44
N SER A 112 9.86 -12.86 -5.46
CA SER A 112 10.26 -12.13 -4.25
C SER A 112 11.54 -11.34 -4.50
N LEU A 113 11.42 -10.03 -4.66
CA LEU A 113 12.52 -9.06 -4.67
C LEU A 113 13.01 -8.87 -3.23
N VAL A 114 14.33 -8.98 -3.04
CA VAL A 114 14.96 -8.71 -1.75
C VAL A 114 15.98 -7.61 -1.97
N VAL A 115 15.83 -6.52 -1.23
CA VAL A 115 16.81 -5.43 -1.19
C VAL A 115 17.30 -5.27 0.23
N SER A 116 18.60 -5.40 0.41
CA SER A 116 19.26 -5.21 1.69
C SER A 116 20.05 -3.90 1.69
N TYR A 117 19.83 -3.04 2.67
CA TYR A 117 20.62 -1.82 2.88
C TYR A 117 20.93 -1.63 4.37
N LYS A 118 22.22 -1.50 4.69
CA LYS A 118 22.74 -1.27 6.05
C LYS A 118 22.11 -2.17 7.14
N GLY A 119 21.94 -3.46 6.84
CA GLY A 119 21.38 -4.44 7.79
C GLY A 119 19.85 -4.53 7.84
N HIS A 120 19.13 -3.72 7.06
CA HIS A 120 17.69 -3.83 6.87
C HIS A 120 17.39 -4.51 5.52
N CYS A 121 16.41 -5.43 5.51
CA CYS A 121 15.98 -6.11 4.29
C CYS A 121 14.50 -5.79 4.01
N VAL A 122 14.22 -5.31 2.80
CA VAL A 122 12.87 -5.14 2.27
C VAL A 122 12.58 -6.30 1.33
N TYR A 123 11.46 -6.99 1.57
CA TYR A 123 10.97 -8.09 0.76
C TYR A 123 9.73 -7.62 0.00
N LEU A 124 9.71 -7.81 -1.32
CA LEU A 124 8.62 -7.39 -2.18
C LEU A 124 8.29 -8.53 -3.13
N SER A 125 7.17 -9.22 -2.89
CA SER A 125 6.68 -10.27 -3.79
C SER A 125 5.85 -9.65 -4.92
N LEU A 126 6.32 -9.79 -6.15
CA LEU A 126 5.56 -9.49 -7.36
C LEU A 126 4.84 -10.75 -7.82
N CYS A 127 3.50 -10.76 -7.78
CA CYS A 127 2.71 -11.83 -8.36
C CYS A 127 2.16 -11.39 -9.72
N LYS A 128 2.42 -12.16 -10.78
CA LYS A 128 1.76 -11.97 -12.07
C LYS A 128 0.66 -13.01 -12.22
N THR A 129 -0.59 -12.59 -12.03
CA THR A 129 -1.76 -13.38 -12.40
C THR A 129 -2.02 -13.25 -13.90
N LEU A 130 -2.26 -14.37 -14.57
CA LEU A 130 -2.83 -14.37 -15.92
C LEU A 130 -4.31 -14.02 -15.77
N ASP A 131 -4.71 -12.86 -16.27
CA ASP A 131 -6.13 -12.62 -16.55
C ASP A 131 -6.50 -13.55 -17.71
N TYR A 132 -7.38 -14.52 -17.43
CA TYR A 132 -7.98 -15.41 -18.42
C TYR A 132 -9.10 -14.70 -19.18
#